data_AF-A0A6A7LX21-F1
#
_entry.id   AF-A0A6A7LX21-F1
#
_cell.length_a   1.000
_cell.length_b   1.000
_cell.length_c   1.000
_cell.angle_alpha   90.00
_cell.angle_beta   90.00
_cell.angle_gamma   90.00
#
_symmetry.space_group_name_H-M   'P 1'
#
loop_
_entity.id
_entity.type
_entity.pdbx_description
1 polymer ?
#
loop_
_entity_poly.entity_id
_entity_poly.type
_entity_poly.pdbx_seq_one_letter_code
_entity_poly.pdbx_strand_id
1 'polypeptide(L)'
;MNELGGPLTEARRAHAAQDWPTAAAHFGMVAAEQFTTDDLHAYFEAVWWLGRPEDTGRLGAAAFDALRADSRPADAAKVAYWLALFHMSRGDEP
;
A
#
# COMPACT_ATOMS: atom_id res chain seq x y z
N MET A 1 11.15 15.13 -20.46
CA MET A 1 10.30 15.18 -19.25
C MET A 1 9.29 14.04 -19.34
N ASN A 2 9.66 12.86 -18.84
CA ASN A 2 8.77 11.71 -18.64
C ASN A 2 9.34 10.85 -17.49
N GLU A 3 9.69 11.51 -16.38
CA GLU A 3 10.40 10.87 -15.26
C GLU A 3 9.46 10.13 -14.31
N LEU A 4 8.14 10.31 -14.43
CA LEU A 4 7.13 9.67 -13.57
C LEU A 4 7.00 8.16 -13.80
N GLY A 5 7.30 7.68 -15.02
CA GLY A 5 7.33 6.25 -15.32
C GLY A 5 8.49 5.51 -14.63
N GLY A 6 9.55 6.22 -14.23
CA GLY A 6 10.73 5.63 -13.60
C GLY A 6 10.46 5.13 -12.18
N PRO A 7 10.05 6.00 -11.23
CA PRO A 7 9.76 5.61 -9.86
C PRO A 7 8.69 4.55 -9.76
N LEU A 8 7.58 4.66 -10.51
CA LEU A 8 6.50 3.67 -10.42
C LEU A 8 6.91 2.30 -10.98
N THR A 9 7.70 2.29 -12.06
CA THR A 9 8.24 1.03 -12.60
C THR A 9 9.21 0.36 -11.63
N GLU A 10 10.09 1.15 -11.00
CA GLU A 10 11.05 0.60 -10.04
C GLU A 10 10.36 0.14 -8.75
N ALA A 11 9.34 0.86 -8.28
CA ALA A 11 8.52 0.44 -7.15
C ALA A 11 7.86 -0.93 -7.38
N ARG A 12 7.26 -1.12 -8.56
CA ARG A 12 6.64 -2.39 -8.96
C ARG A 12 7.66 -3.52 -9.05
N ARG A 13 8.85 -3.24 -9.62
CA ARG A 13 9.94 -4.22 -9.71
C ARG A 13 10.42 -4.63 -8.31
N ALA A 14 10.65 -3.67 -7.43
CA ALA A 14 11.09 -3.91 -6.07
C ALA A 14 10.03 -4.69 -5.27
N HIS A 15 8.74 -4.35 -5.42
CA HIS A 15 7.65 -5.09 -4.78
C HIS A 15 7.58 -6.54 -5.26
N ALA A 16 7.69 -6.77 -6.58
CA ALA A 16 7.74 -8.12 -7.14
C ALA A 16 8.94 -8.94 -6.63
N ALA A 17 10.06 -8.28 -6.32
CA ALA A 17 11.25 -8.87 -5.71
C ALA A 17 11.18 -8.96 -4.17
N GLN A 18 10.08 -8.52 -3.55
CA GLN A 18 9.90 -8.42 -2.10
C GLN A 18 10.93 -7.51 -1.40
N ASP A 19 11.53 -6.58 -2.13
CA ASP A 19 12.40 -5.53 -1.59
C ASP A 19 11.53 -4.38 -1.07
N TRP A 20 10.97 -4.58 0.14
CA TRP A 20 10.03 -3.65 0.76
C TRP A 20 10.60 -2.24 1.01
N PRO A 21 11.85 -2.06 1.49
CA PRO A 21 12.45 -0.74 1.63
C PRO A 21 12.49 0.03 0.30
N THR A 22 12.99 -0.61 -0.77
CA THR A 22 13.12 0.03 -2.08
C THR A 22 11.75 0.31 -2.69
N ALA A 23 10.81 -0.63 -2.58
CA ALA A 23 9.44 -0.44 -3.05
C ALA A 23 8.77 0.75 -2.36
N ALA A 24 8.81 0.81 -1.03
CA ALA A 24 8.19 1.89 -0.26
C ALA A 24 8.82 3.26 -0.57
N ALA A 25 10.14 3.32 -0.77
CA ALA A 25 10.83 4.55 -1.14
C ALA A 25 10.38 5.07 -2.51
N HIS A 26 10.33 4.20 -3.51
CA HIS A 26 9.92 4.59 -4.86
C HIS A 26 8.42 4.91 -4.97
N PHE A 27 7.56 4.15 -4.29
CA PHE A 27 6.13 4.50 -4.20
C PHE A 27 5.95 5.86 -3.52
N GLY A 28 6.69 6.16 -2.44
CA GLY A 28 6.60 7.43 -1.73
C GLY A 28 6.99 8.67 -2.55
N MET A 29 7.62 8.50 -3.71
CA MET A 29 7.96 9.59 -4.64
C MET A 29 6.82 9.92 -5.63
N VAL A 30 5.81 9.07 -5.73
CA VAL A 30 4.73 9.18 -6.72
C VAL A 30 3.50 9.84 -6.09
N ALA A 31 2.87 10.77 -6.81
CA ALA A 31 1.64 11.42 -6.35
C ALA A 31 0.47 10.42 -6.34
N ALA A 32 -0.40 10.52 -5.34
CA ALA A 32 -1.44 9.53 -5.08
C ALA A 32 -2.40 9.32 -6.27
N GLU A 33 -2.66 10.36 -7.06
CA GLU A 33 -3.55 10.35 -8.22
C GLU A 33 -3.02 9.49 -9.38
N GLN A 34 -1.75 9.10 -9.33
CA GLN A 34 -1.10 8.29 -10.37
C GLN A 34 -1.15 6.79 -10.05
N PHE A 35 -1.58 6.40 -8.85
CA PHE A 35 -1.63 4.99 -8.48
C PHE A 35 -2.85 4.29 -9.08
N THR A 36 -2.60 3.10 -9.61
CA THR A 36 -3.67 2.11 -9.80
C THR A 36 -4.05 1.49 -8.46
N THR A 37 -5.17 0.78 -8.44
CA THR A 37 -5.58 -0.04 -7.28
C THR A 37 -4.50 -1.04 -6.88
N ASP A 38 -3.82 -1.66 -7.85
CA ASP A 38 -2.72 -2.59 -7.56
C ASP A 38 -1.50 -1.88 -6.96
N ASP A 39 -1.19 -0.66 -7.42
CA ASP A 39 -0.08 0.12 -6.83
C ASP A 39 -0.37 0.54 -5.40
N LEU A 40 -1.62 0.93 -5.09
CA LEU A 40 -2.03 1.25 -3.72
C LEU A 40 -1.93 0.03 -2.80
N HIS A 41 -2.39 -1.13 -3.28
CA HIS A 41 -2.29 -2.38 -2.53
C HIS A 41 -0.83 -2.78 -2.32
N ALA A 42 -0.01 -2.77 -3.37
CA ALA A 42 1.42 -3.09 -3.30
C ALA A 42 2.18 -2.15 -2.36
N TYR A 43 1.89 -0.84 -2.41
CA TYR A 43 2.51 0.13 -1.50
C TYR A 43 2.12 -0.14 -0.06
N PHE A 44 0.85 -0.42 0.21
CA PHE A 44 0.37 -0.86 1.52
C PHE A 44 1.10 -2.11 2.03
N GLU A 45 1.25 -3.15 1.20
CA GLU A 45 1.99 -4.35 1.60
C GLU A 45 3.46 -4.04 1.96
N ALA A 46 4.11 -3.17 1.18
CA ALA A 46 5.49 -2.75 1.45
C ALA A 46 5.61 -2.03 2.80
N VAL A 47 4.74 -1.06 3.11
CA VAL A 47 4.80 -0.34 4.39
C VAL A 47 4.40 -1.21 5.59
N TRP A 48 3.51 -2.19 5.39
CA TRP A 48 3.13 -3.16 6.40
C TRP A 48 4.35 -3.98 6.86
N TRP A 49 5.10 -4.55 5.91
CA TRP A 49 6.29 -5.36 6.23
C TRP A 49 7.43 -4.56 6.86
N LEU A 50 7.49 -3.25 6.63
CA LEU A 50 8.44 -2.36 7.28
C LEU A 50 8.01 -1.92 8.69
N GLY A 51 6.78 -2.23 9.11
CA GLY A 51 6.24 -1.84 10.41
C GLY A 51 6.14 -0.32 10.59
N ARG A 52 5.88 0.44 9.51
CA ARG A 52 5.78 1.91 9.51
C ARG A 52 4.34 2.36 9.80
N PRO A 53 3.98 2.60 11.07
CA PRO A 53 2.60 2.46 11.47
C PRO A 53 1.77 3.71 11.13
N GLU A 54 2.34 4.91 11.02
CA GLU A 54 1.61 6.09 10.54
C GLU A 54 1.13 5.92 9.08
N ASP A 55 1.94 5.27 8.25
CA ASP A 55 1.64 5.07 6.83
C ASP A 55 0.71 3.87 6.59
N THR A 56 0.81 2.83 7.42
CA THR A 56 0.00 1.60 7.32
C THR A 56 -1.51 1.88 7.34
N GLY A 57 -2.00 2.70 8.27
CA GLY A 57 -3.43 2.98 8.40
C GLY A 57 -3.99 3.74 7.21
N ARG A 58 -3.32 4.84 6.81
CA ARG A 58 -3.74 5.67 5.67
C ARG A 58 -3.71 4.90 4.35
N LEU A 59 -2.62 4.17 4.08
CA LEU A 59 -2.46 3.41 2.83
C LEU A 59 -3.38 2.19 2.79
N GLY A 60 -3.58 1.51 3.92
CA GLY A 60 -4.51 0.39 4.00
C GLY A 60 -5.96 0.83 3.75
N ALA A 61 -6.40 1.97 4.30
CA ALA A 61 -7.74 2.50 4.02
C ALA A 61 -7.92 2.85 2.53
N ALA A 62 -6.93 3.52 1.93
CA ALA A 62 -6.97 3.86 0.50
C ALA A 62 -6.99 2.61 -0.40
N ALA A 63 -6.19 1.59 -0.08
CA ALA A 63 -6.19 0.32 -0.80
C ALA A 63 -7.53 -0.41 -0.66
N PHE A 64 -8.12 -0.43 0.54
CA PHE A 64 -9.43 -1.03 0.77
C PHE A 64 -10.52 -0.37 -0.08
N ASP A 65 -10.60 0.96 -0.07
CA ASP A 65 -11.61 1.69 -0.83
C ASP A 65 -11.44 1.52 -2.35
N ALA A 66 -10.20 1.53 -2.84
CA ALA A 66 -9.90 1.29 -4.25
C ALA A 66 -10.30 -0.14 -4.68
N LEU A 67 -9.97 -1.16 -3.88
CA LEU A 67 -10.34 -2.55 -4.16
C LEU A 67 -11.86 -2.77 -4.13
N ARG A 68 -12.57 -2.06 -3.24
CA ARG A 68 -14.04 -2.09 -3.20
C ARG A 68 -14.65 -1.41 -4.42
N ALA A 69 -14.11 -0.26 -4.86
CA ALA A 69 -14.57 0.44 -6.05
C ALA A 69 -14.36 -0.41 -7.33
N ASP A 70 -13.24 -1.13 -7.40
CA ASP A 70 -12.90 -2.03 -8.51
C ASP A 70 -13.63 -3.39 -8.45
N SER A 71 -14.58 -3.57 -7.53
CA SER A 71 -15.32 -4.82 -7.36
C SER A 71 -14.43 -6.05 -7.11
N ARG A 72 -13.37 -5.89 -6.30
CA ARG A 72 -12.44 -6.94 -5.87
C ARG A 72 -12.61 -7.29 -4.39
N PRO A 73 -13.74 -7.92 -3.99
CA PRO A 73 -14.10 -8.09 -2.58
C PRO A 73 -13.15 -8.97 -1.78
N ALA A 74 -12.54 -9.99 -2.39
CA ALA A 74 -11.61 -10.89 -1.70
C ALA A 74 -10.32 -10.15 -1.29
N ASP A 75 -9.78 -9.34 -2.19
CA ASP A 75 -8.59 -8.52 -1.92
C ASP A 75 -8.92 -7.42 -0.89
N ALA A 76 -10.08 -6.77 -1.00
CA ALA A 76 -10.54 -5.80 -0.02
C ALA A 76 -10.66 -6.43 1.39
N ALA A 77 -11.21 -7.65 1.49
CA ALA A 77 -11.30 -8.37 2.76
C ALA A 77 -9.93 -8.68 3.38
N LYS A 78 -8.93 -9.03 2.54
CA LYS A 78 -7.54 -9.23 3.01
C LYS A 78 -6.96 -7.95 3.61
N VAL A 79 -7.13 -6.81 2.95
CA VAL A 79 -6.67 -5.50 3.46
C VAL A 79 -7.39 -5.14 4.76
N ALA A 80 -8.70 -5.34 4.82
CA ALA A 80 -9.49 -5.10 6.03
C ALA A 80 -9.01 -5.96 7.21
N TYR A 81 -8.65 -7.23 6.97
CA TYR A 81 -8.08 -8.10 7.99
C TYR A 81 -6.73 -7.56 8.53
N TRP A 82 -5.83 -7.10 7.67
CA TRP A 82 -4.56 -6.49 8.12
C TRP A 82 -4.77 -5.18 8.87
N LEU A 83 -5.72 -4.35 8.46
CA LEU A 83 -6.11 -3.15 9.21
C LEU A 83 -6.67 -3.50 10.60
N ALA A 84 -7.49 -4.54 10.71
CA ALA A 84 -7.99 -4.99 12.00
C ALA A 84 -6.83 -5.41 12.92
N LEU A 85 -5.88 -6.21 12.40
CA LEU A 85 -4.68 -6.58 13.14
C LEU A 85 -3.85 -5.35 13.56
N PHE A 86 -3.68 -4.39 12.66
CA PHE A 86 -2.97 -3.15 12.93
C PHE A 86 -3.56 -2.39 14.12
N HIS A 87 -4.87 -2.15 14.10
CA HIS A 87 -5.57 -1.42 15.16
C HIS A 87 -5.54 -2.18 16.49
N MET A 88 -5.79 -3.49 16.48
CA MET A 88 -5.69 -4.33 17.68
C MET A 88 -4.28 -4.31 18.29
N SER A 89 -3.24 -4.22 17.45
CA SER A 89 -1.84 -4.27 17.89
C SER A 89 -1.32 -2.93 18.41
N ARG A 90 -1.92 -1.79 18.03
CA ARG A 90 -1.56 -0.47 18.59
C ARG A 90 -2.00 -0.31 20.05
N GLY A 91 -2.94 -1.13 20.52
CA GLY A 91 -3.52 -0.98 21.86
C GLY A 91 -4.43 0.24 22.00
N ASP A 92 -4.78 0.88 20.89
CA ASP A 92 -5.81 1.91 20.83
C ASP A 92 -7.18 1.19 20.96
N GLU A 93 -7.51 0.73 22.17
CA GLU A 93 -8.89 0.41 22.52
C GLU A 93 -9.73 1.70 22.49
N PRO A 94 -11.03 1.61 22.11
CA PRO A 94 -11.91 2.79 22.01
C PRO A 94 -12.06 3.55 23.33
#